data_AF-A0A961WZA3-F1
#
_entry.id   AF-A0A961WZA3-F1
#
_cell.length_a   1.000
_cell.length_b   1.000
_cell.length_c   1.000
_cell.angle_alpha   90.00
_cell.angle_beta   90.00
_cell.angle_gamma   90.00
#
_symmetry.space_group_name_H-M   'P 1'
#
loop_
_entity.id
_entity.type
_entity.pdbx_description
1 polymer ?
#
loop_
_entity_poly.entity_id
_entity_poly.type
_entity_poly.pdbx_seq_one_letter_code
_entity_poly.pdbx_strand_id
1 'polypeptide(L)'
;MPKVRFDGNVTSVLPEESEAYRNYFAQSDAFRDFSRDITIIVQSDRLMTASGLEDLRYLQLDIALNENVENATTIFSTPDPDPATGEIRNFFPDTFSDDATAVAEVRRLVKTFPATASLIAPEQNTAVILVTLNTGLA
;
A
#
# COMPACT_ATOMS: atom_id res chain seq x y z
N MET A 1 -50.71 -4.82 1.36
CA MET A 1 -49.58 -4.93 0.41
C MET A 1 -48.30 -5.05 1.21
N PRO A 2 -47.45 -6.09 1.02
CA PRO A 2 -46.19 -6.17 1.75
C PRO A 2 -45.18 -5.20 1.12
N LYS A 3 -44.55 -4.37 1.95
CA LYS A 3 -43.46 -3.48 1.55
C LYS A 3 -42.18 -4.31 1.44
N VAL A 4 -41.69 -4.52 0.22
CA VAL A 4 -40.35 -5.04 -0.01
C VAL A 4 -39.36 -3.98 0.48
N ARG A 5 -38.53 -4.36 1.46
CA ARG A 5 -37.46 -3.52 2.00
C ARG A 5 -36.17 -4.09 1.44
N PHE A 6 -35.54 -3.38 0.51
CA PHE A 6 -34.22 -3.71 0.01
C PHE A 6 -33.21 -3.28 1.08
N ASP A 7 -32.68 -4.26 1.81
CA ASP A 7 -31.42 -4.13 2.52
C ASP A 7 -30.32 -4.56 1.54
N GLY A 8 -29.28 -3.74 1.36
CA GLY A 8 -28.19 -3.97 0.41
C GLY A 8 -27.31 -5.17 0.75
N ASN A 9 -27.67 -5.93 1.78
CA ASN A 9 -26.96 -7.12 2.21
C ASN A 9 -27.30 -8.33 1.32
N VAL A 10 -26.43 -8.60 0.35
CA VAL A 10 -26.53 -9.71 -0.62
C VAL A 10 -26.53 -11.09 0.07
N THR A 11 -26.05 -11.19 1.32
CA THR A 11 -26.07 -12.48 2.05
C THR A 11 -27.46 -12.86 2.55
N SER A 12 -28.39 -11.91 2.67
CA SER A 12 -29.75 -12.15 3.17
C SER A 12 -30.63 -13.01 2.26
N VAL A 13 -30.21 -13.21 1.01
CA VAL A 13 -30.90 -14.04 0.00
C VAL A 13 -30.17 -15.35 -0.31
N LEU A 14 -29.00 -15.57 0.28
CA LEU A 14 -28.22 -16.78 0.07
C LEU A 14 -28.59 -17.83 1.13
N PRO A 15 -29.00 -19.05 0.75
CA PRO A 15 -29.19 -20.13 1.70
C PRO A 15 -27.87 -20.44 2.42
N GLU A 16 -27.91 -20.60 3.73
CA GLU A 16 -26.73 -20.85 4.59
C GLU A 16 -25.92 -22.09 4.14
N GLU A 17 -26.58 -23.07 3.53
CA GLU A 17 -25.96 -24.30 3.03
C GLU A 17 -25.31 -24.15 1.64
N SER A 18 -25.52 -23.02 0.96
CA SER A 18 -24.97 -22.80 -0.38
C SER A 18 -23.45 -22.65 -0.35
N GLU A 19 -22.79 -23.16 -1.38
CA GLU A 19 -21.35 -23.00 -1.57
C GLU A 19 -20.97 -21.51 -1.68
N ALA A 20 -21.83 -20.69 -2.28
CA ALA A 20 -21.66 -19.24 -2.36
C ALA A 20 -21.67 -18.55 -0.99
N TYR A 21 -22.57 -18.95 -0.08
CA TYR A 21 -22.60 -18.43 1.30
C TYR A 21 -21.32 -18.81 2.06
N ARG A 22 -20.93 -20.09 2.00
CA ARG A 22 -19.71 -20.57 2.66
C ARG A 22 -18.45 -19.90 2.12
N ASN A 23 -18.34 -19.71 0.81
CA ASN A 23 -17.21 -19.02 0.18
C ASN A 23 -17.19 -17.53 0.53
N TYR A 24 -18.35 -16.87 0.60
CA TYR A 24 -18.45 -15.47 1.01
C TYR A 24 -17.97 -15.29 2.45
N PHE A 25 -18.42 -16.11 3.40
CA PHE A 25 -17.99 -16.00 4.79
C PHE A 25 -16.53 -16.43 4.99
N ALA A 26 -16.06 -17.47 4.30
CA ALA A 26 -14.64 -17.83 4.32
C ALA A 26 -13.74 -16.70 3.78
N GLN A 27 -14.17 -15.98 2.74
CA GLN A 27 -13.46 -14.80 2.24
C GLN A 27 -13.62 -13.58 3.15
N SER A 28 -14.78 -13.41 3.78
CA SER A 28 -15.04 -12.34 4.73
C SER A 28 -14.22 -12.50 6.01
N ASP A 29 -14.05 -13.73 6.50
CA ASP A 29 -13.23 -14.06 7.67
C ASP A 29 -11.74 -13.97 7.33
N ALA A 30 -11.36 -14.26 6.08
CA ALA A 30 -10.00 -14.04 5.58
C ALA A 30 -9.74 -12.58 5.19
N PHE A 31 -10.78 -11.73 5.16
CA PHE A 31 -10.63 -10.32 4.80
C PHE A 31 -10.00 -9.60 5.98
N ARG A 32 -8.77 -9.13 5.77
CA ARG A 32 -8.00 -8.39 6.77
C ARG A 32 -8.80 -7.19 7.31
N ASP A 33 -8.77 -7.00 8.63
CA ASP A 33 -9.33 -5.83 9.28
C ASP A 33 -8.44 -4.60 9.02
N PHE A 34 -8.91 -3.69 8.16
CA PHE A 34 -8.24 -2.43 7.83
C PHE A 34 -8.48 -1.31 8.84
N SER A 35 -9.30 -1.53 9.89
CA SER A 35 -9.61 -0.49 10.89
C SER A 35 -8.37 0.01 11.66
N ARG A 36 -7.26 -0.74 11.57
CA ARG A 36 -5.99 -0.47 12.25
C ARG A 36 -4.90 0.06 11.31
N ASP A 37 -5.24 0.33 10.06
CA ASP A 37 -4.31 0.92 9.10
C ASP A 37 -4.39 2.45 9.17
N ILE A 38 -3.24 3.08 9.42
CA ILE A 38 -3.07 4.53 9.36
C ILE A 38 -2.54 4.90 7.99
N THR A 39 -3.23 5.81 7.31
CA THR A 39 -2.73 6.44 6.08
C THR A 39 -2.10 7.79 6.43
N ILE A 40 -0.81 7.95 6.15
CA ILE A 40 -0.09 9.21 6.31
C ILE A 40 0.16 9.79 4.92
N ILE A 41 -0.26 11.04 4.72
CA ILE A 41 -0.03 11.78 3.49
C ILE A 41 1.13 12.76 3.74
N VAL A 42 2.20 12.62 2.97
CA VAL A 42 3.39 13.47 3.04
C VAL A 42 3.40 14.39 1.83
N GLN A 43 3.34 15.69 2.07
CA GLN A 43 3.43 16.71 1.02
C GLN A 43 4.64 17.61 1.26
N SER A 44 5.45 17.84 0.23
CA SER A 44 6.64 18.69 0.34
C SER A 44 7.11 19.20 -1.00
N ASP A 45 7.44 20.49 -1.12
CA ASP A 45 7.93 21.10 -2.37
C ASP A 45 9.22 20.45 -2.91
N ARG A 46 9.95 19.77 -2.03
CA ARG A 46 11.21 19.07 -2.32
C ARG A 46 11.03 17.55 -2.45
N LEU A 47 9.79 17.03 -2.43
CA LEU A 47 9.53 15.59 -2.48
C LEU A 47 10.12 14.94 -3.74
N MET A 48 10.01 15.58 -4.90
CA MET A 48 10.56 15.10 -6.17
C MET A 48 12.04 15.50 -6.37
N THR A 49 12.83 15.47 -5.29
CA THR A 49 14.29 15.64 -5.34
C THR A 49 14.95 14.39 -4.76
N ALA A 50 16.23 14.14 -5.05
CA ALA A 50 16.97 13.04 -4.45
C ALA A 50 16.89 13.14 -2.92
N SER A 51 17.18 14.31 -2.37
CA SER A 51 17.12 14.52 -0.91
C SER A 51 15.72 14.32 -0.33
N GLY A 52 14.66 14.77 -1.00
CA GLY A 52 13.29 14.60 -0.49
C GLY A 52 12.78 13.16 -0.55
N LEU A 53 13.20 12.39 -1.55
CA LEU A 53 12.91 10.96 -1.61
C LEU A 53 13.70 10.18 -0.56
N GLU A 54 14.96 10.55 -0.30
CA GLU A 54 15.72 9.99 0.82
C GLU A 54 15.06 10.33 2.16
N ASP A 55 14.65 11.58 2.38
CA ASP A 55 13.93 12.01 3.59
C ASP A 55 12.64 11.17 3.78
N LEU A 56 11.89 10.90 2.69
CA LEU A 56 10.72 10.03 2.73
C LEU A 56 11.07 8.57 3.08
N ARG A 57 12.17 8.04 2.53
CA ARG A 57 12.66 6.70 2.83
C ARG A 57 13.06 6.58 4.31
N TYR A 58 13.78 7.57 4.84
CA TYR A 58 14.14 7.62 6.25
C TYR A 58 12.91 7.71 7.14
N LEU A 59 11.92 8.54 6.78
CA LEU A 59 10.66 8.62 7.52
C LEU A 59 9.93 7.27 7.55
N GLN A 60 9.87 6.55 6.42
CA GLN A 60 9.31 5.19 6.42
C GLN A 60 10.06 4.27 7.39
N LEU A 61 11.39 4.28 7.35
CA LEU A 61 12.22 3.43 8.23
C LEU A 61 12.00 3.77 9.70
N ASP A 62 11.97 5.06 10.05
CA ASP A 62 11.72 5.53 11.42
C ASP A 62 10.35 5.05 11.93
N ILE A 63 9.32 5.08 11.07
CA ILE A 63 7.98 4.56 11.39
C ILE A 63 8.03 3.03 11.55
N ALA A 64 8.67 2.32 10.61
CA ALA A 64 8.76 0.86 10.62
C ALA A 64 9.51 0.31 11.85
N LEU A 65 10.42 1.09 12.42
CA LEU A 65 11.18 0.73 13.63
C LEU A 65 10.40 0.99 14.94
N ASN A 66 9.22 1.59 14.87
CA ASN A 66 8.37 1.76 16.05
C ASN A 66 7.81 0.41 16.51
N GLU A 67 7.91 0.12 17.81
CA GLU A 67 7.46 -1.16 18.39
C GLU A 67 5.96 -1.46 18.19
N ASN A 68 5.13 -0.43 18.00
CA ASN A 68 3.70 -0.55 17.78
C ASN A 68 3.34 -0.61 16.28
N VAL A 69 4.32 -0.62 15.39
CA VAL A 69 4.12 -0.72 13.95
C VAL A 69 4.50 -2.14 13.51
N GLU A 70 3.55 -2.82 12.87
CA GLU A 70 3.80 -4.10 12.22
C GLU A 70 4.47 -3.90 10.85
N ASN A 71 4.01 -2.90 10.09
CA ASN A 71 4.55 -2.61 8.77
C ASN A 71 4.35 -1.14 8.38
N ALA A 72 5.30 -0.57 7.63
CA ALA A 72 5.18 0.73 6.97
C ALA A 72 5.51 0.59 5.48
N THR A 73 4.50 0.78 4.63
CA THR A 73 4.58 0.59 3.18
C THR A 73 4.56 1.92 2.45
N THR A 74 5.52 2.11 1.55
CA THR A 74 5.56 3.24 0.60
C THR A 74 5.95 2.73 -0.80
N ILE A 75 6.21 3.64 -1.73
CA ILE A 75 6.84 3.29 -3.01
C ILE A 75 8.16 2.51 -2.86
N PHE A 76 8.93 2.72 -1.77
CA PHE A 76 10.21 2.04 -1.55
C PHE A 76 10.06 0.57 -1.15
N SER A 77 8.85 0.14 -0.80
CA SER A 77 8.53 -1.27 -0.53
C SER A 77 8.32 -2.09 -1.81
N THR A 78 8.48 -1.48 -3.00
CA THR A 78 8.23 -2.15 -4.27
C THR A 78 9.37 -3.10 -4.64
N PRO A 79 9.10 -4.40 -4.87
CA PRO A 79 10.10 -5.35 -5.35
C PRO A 79 10.37 -5.17 -6.86
N ASP A 80 11.58 -5.51 -7.28
CA ASP A 80 11.99 -5.63 -8.68
C ASP A 80 12.53 -7.05 -8.92
N PRO A 81 11.67 -7.98 -9.37
CA PRO A 81 12.07 -9.34 -9.66
C PRO A 81 12.85 -9.40 -10.97
N ASP A 82 14.04 -10.01 -10.94
CA ASP A 82 14.82 -10.30 -12.15
C ASP A 82 14.13 -11.44 -12.93
N PRO A 83 13.64 -11.18 -14.17
CA PRO A 83 12.91 -12.17 -14.94
C PRO A 83 13.78 -13.35 -15.43
N ALA A 84 15.11 -13.20 -15.44
CA ALA A 84 16.03 -14.24 -15.87
C ALA A 84 16.46 -15.17 -14.72
N THR A 85 16.64 -14.61 -13.52
CA THR A 85 17.16 -15.36 -12.36
C THR A 85 16.10 -15.68 -11.31
N GLY A 86 14.98 -14.95 -11.30
CA GLY A 86 13.95 -15.02 -10.27
C GLY A 86 14.33 -14.34 -8.95
N GLU A 87 15.49 -13.69 -8.88
CA GLU A 87 15.92 -12.96 -7.69
C GLU A 87 15.05 -11.72 -7.46
N ILE A 88 14.61 -11.50 -6.23
CA ILE A 88 13.86 -10.30 -5.85
C ILE A 88 14.84 -9.29 -5.27
N ARG A 89 14.86 -8.09 -5.87
CA ARG A 89 15.65 -6.95 -5.39
C ARG A 89 14.75 -5.78 -5.04
N ASN A 90 15.31 -4.75 -4.41
CA ASN A 90 14.60 -3.48 -4.25
C ASN A 90 14.51 -2.79 -5.61
N PHE A 91 13.36 -2.18 -5.91
CA PHE A 91 13.19 -1.44 -7.16
C PHE A 91 14.08 -0.20 -7.24
N PHE A 92 14.18 0.52 -6.13
CA PHE A 92 15.01 1.72 -6.05
C PHE A 92 16.46 1.37 -5.70
N PRO A 93 17.42 2.18 -6.17
CA PRO A 93 18.80 2.08 -5.68
C PRO A 93 18.87 2.41 -4.19
N ASP A 94 19.91 1.92 -3.53
CA ASP A 94 20.18 2.17 -2.11
C ASP A 94 20.26 3.67 -1.78
N THR A 95 20.74 4.48 -2.74
CA THR A 95 20.79 5.95 -2.65
C THR A 95 20.57 6.59 -4.01
N PHE A 96 19.89 7.74 -4.04
CA PHE A 96 19.77 8.57 -5.25
C PHE A 96 21.01 9.46 -5.44
N SER A 97 21.62 9.42 -6.62
CA SER A 97 22.82 10.23 -6.95
C SER A 97 22.51 11.71 -7.17
N ASP A 98 21.37 12.01 -7.77
CA ASP A 98 20.95 13.34 -8.19
C ASP A 98 19.44 13.39 -8.44
N ASP A 99 18.88 14.60 -8.50
CA ASP A 99 17.45 14.84 -8.65
C ASP A 99 16.87 14.28 -9.96
N ALA A 100 17.65 14.32 -11.05
CA ALA A 100 17.17 13.84 -12.34
C ALA A 100 17.01 12.31 -12.33
N THR A 101 17.98 11.60 -11.74
CA THR A 101 17.94 10.16 -11.52
C THR A 101 16.79 9.77 -10.60
N ALA A 102 16.60 10.48 -9.49
CA ALA A 102 15.47 10.28 -8.56
C ALA A 102 14.11 10.35 -9.26
N VAL A 103 13.86 11.42 -10.02
CA VAL A 103 12.61 11.61 -10.76
C VAL A 103 12.44 10.55 -11.86
N ALA A 104 13.52 10.17 -12.55
CA ALA A 104 13.49 9.13 -13.57
C ALA A 104 13.09 7.77 -12.97
N GLU A 105 13.61 7.42 -11.80
CA GLU A 105 13.28 6.18 -11.11
C GLU A 105 11.82 6.14 -10.64
N VAL A 106 11.30 7.24 -10.08
CA VAL A 106 9.87 7.33 -9.71
C VAL A 106 8.98 7.18 -10.95
N ARG A 107 9.35 7.78 -12.07
CA ARG A 107 8.62 7.59 -13.34
C ARG A 107 8.73 6.17 -13.87
N ARG A 108 9.90 5.53 -13.73
CA ARG A 108 10.11 4.12 -14.07
C ARG A 108 9.18 3.25 -13.22
N LEU A 109 9.09 3.51 -11.91
CA LEU A 109 8.22 2.79 -10.99
C LEU A 109 6.77 2.83 -11.46
N VAL A 110 6.21 4.04 -11.63
CA VAL A 110 4.80 4.21 -12.01
C VAL A 110 4.50 3.58 -13.38
N LYS A 111 5.47 3.62 -14.30
CA LYS A 111 5.33 2.99 -15.61
C LYS A 111 5.37 1.47 -15.54
N THR A 112 6.28 0.90 -14.76
CA THR A 112 6.46 -0.56 -14.62
C THR A 112 5.33 -1.16 -13.79
N PHE A 113 4.93 -0.48 -12.71
CA PHE A 113 3.91 -0.91 -11.77
C PHE A 113 2.84 0.17 -11.58
N PRO A 114 1.85 0.27 -12.48
CA PRO A 114 0.81 1.31 -12.41
C PRO A 114 0.04 1.35 -11.08
N ALA A 115 -0.04 0.23 -10.36
CA ALA A 115 -0.66 0.16 -9.04
C ALA A 115 0.05 1.05 -7.99
N THR A 116 1.33 1.37 -8.16
CA THR A 116 2.09 2.25 -7.26
C THR A 116 1.70 3.73 -7.39
N ALA A 117 0.94 4.10 -8.43
CA ALA A 117 0.45 5.47 -8.61
C ALA A 117 -0.50 5.95 -7.49
N SER A 118 -1.04 5.03 -6.69
CA SER A 118 -1.81 5.38 -5.48
C SER A 118 -0.91 5.79 -4.31
N LEU A 119 0.37 5.43 -4.34
CA LEU A 119 1.34 5.69 -3.27
C LEU A 119 2.17 6.95 -3.51
N ILE A 120 2.14 7.50 -4.73
CA ILE A 120 2.84 8.73 -5.08
C ILE A 120 2.11 9.50 -6.17
N ALA A 121 1.99 10.81 -5.97
CA ALA A 121 1.47 11.76 -6.94
C ALA A 121 2.56 12.81 -7.23
N PRO A 122 3.47 12.54 -8.20
CA PRO A 122 4.60 13.42 -8.49
C PRO A 122 4.18 14.85 -8.84
N GLU A 123 3.10 15.00 -9.61
CA GLU A 123 2.57 16.30 -10.04
C GLU A 123 2.02 17.16 -8.88
N GLN A 124 1.74 16.53 -7.73
CA GLN A 124 1.21 17.19 -6.53
C GLN A 124 2.23 17.26 -5.41
N ASN A 125 3.46 16.76 -5.64
CA ASN A 125 4.50 16.65 -4.62
C ASN A 125 4.02 15.93 -3.36
N THR A 126 3.25 14.85 -3.55
CA THR A 126 2.61 14.09 -2.48
C THR A 126 2.99 12.61 -2.54
N ALA A 127 3.27 12.00 -1.40
CA ALA A 127 3.46 10.57 -1.23
C ALA A 127 2.58 10.04 -0.08
N VAL A 128 2.33 8.74 -0.11
CA VAL A 128 1.53 8.04 0.91
C VAL A 128 2.42 7.02 1.64
N ILE A 129 2.28 6.99 2.96
CA ILE A 129 2.78 5.92 3.81
C ILE A 129 1.58 5.20 4.41
N LEU A 130 1.47 3.90 4.16
CA LEU A 130 0.48 3.03 4.77
C LEU A 130 1.13 2.34 5.97
N VAL A 131 0.58 2.52 7.15
CA VAL A 131 1.12 2.00 8.41
C VAL A 131 0.13 1.04 9.02
N THR A 132 0.57 -0.18 9.28
CA THR A 132 -0.20 -1.21 9.97
C THR A 132 0.31 -1.32 11.39
N LEU A 133 -0.60 -1.24 12.37
CA LEU A 133 -0.23 -1.26 13.78
C LEU A 133 -0.14 -2.69 14.32
N ASN A 134 0.93 -2.99 15.06
CA ASN A 134 1.04 -4.19 15.87
C ASN A 134 0.25 -4.00 17.16
N THR A 135 -0.85 -4.73 17.29
CA THR A 135 -1.77 -4.57 18.43
C THR A 135 -1.70 -5.73 19.42
N GLY A 136 -0.85 -6.74 19.19
CA GLY A 136 -0.70 -7.89 20.09
C GLY A 136 -1.97 -8.71 20.32
N LEU A 137 -3.02 -8.49 19.53
CA LEU A 137 -4.31 -9.20 19.60
C LEU A 137 -4.43 -10.08 18.35
N ALA A 138 -4.14 -11.36 18.53
CA ALA A 138 -4.44 -12.44 17.57
C ALA A 138 -5.91 -12.86 17.67
#